data_AF-A0A1Q5AZ62-F1
#
_entry.id   AF-A0A1Q5AZ62-F1
#
_cell.length_a   1.000
_cell.length_b   1.000
_cell.length_c   1.000
_cell.angle_alpha   90.00
_cell.angle_beta   90.00
_cell.angle_gamma   90.00
#
_symmetry.space_group_name_H-M   'P 1'
#
loop_
_entity.id
_entity.type
_entity.pdbx_description
1 polymer ?
#
loop_
_entity_poly.entity_id
_entity_poly.type
_entity_poly.pdbx_seq_one_letter_code
_entity_poly.pdbx_strand_id
1 'polypeptide(L)'
;MGLLKDSQRRTTSIQWPAEVDAHLDILVRLAADEGIPISRAQMLSALVANASLSGPTVAKIARRYLGQLKVGDLTRAAPDSDELPAVRHRGRQRAQPS
;
A
#
# COMPACT_ATOMS: atom_id res chain seq x y z
N MET A 1 5.04 13.07 -22.66
CA MET A 1 5.35 11.97 -21.72
C MET A 1 4.15 11.73 -20.83
N GLY A 2 3.78 10.48 -20.54
CA GLY A 2 2.63 10.12 -19.71
C GLY A 2 3.05 9.62 -18.31
N LEU A 3 2.14 9.69 -17.33
CA LEU A 3 2.40 9.21 -15.98
C LEU A 3 2.09 7.70 -15.87
N LEU A 4 2.82 6.97 -15.03
CA LEU A 4 2.60 5.53 -14.82
C LEU A 4 1.18 5.22 -14.33
N LYS A 5 0.60 6.09 -13.49
CA LYS A 5 -0.79 5.96 -13.02
C LYS A 5 -1.85 5.98 -14.13
N ASP A 6 -1.48 6.47 -15.31
CA ASP A 6 -2.32 6.64 -16.50
C ASP A 6 -2.01 5.60 -17.60
N SER A 7 -1.08 4.67 -17.35
CA SER A 7 -0.72 3.60 -18.30
C SER A 7 -1.76 2.49 -18.37
N GLN A 8 -1.69 1.66 -19.43
CA GLN A 8 -2.57 0.50 -19.61
C GLN A 8 -2.49 -0.45 -18.40
N ARG A 9 -3.65 -0.80 -17.84
CA ARG A 9 -3.75 -1.59 -16.62
C ARG A 9 -3.95 -3.07 -16.93
N ARG A 10 -3.37 -3.93 -16.11
CA ARG A 10 -3.66 -5.36 -16.07
C ARG A 10 -4.21 -5.72 -14.68
N THR A 11 -5.27 -6.53 -14.64
CA THR A 11 -5.81 -7.04 -13.39
C THR A 11 -5.04 -8.29 -12.97
N THR A 12 -4.66 -8.36 -11.69
CA THR A 12 -4.02 -9.53 -11.09
C THR A 12 -4.74 -9.87 -9.78
N SER A 13 -4.88 -11.16 -9.49
CA SER A 13 -5.39 -11.67 -8.22
C SER A 13 -4.23 -12.24 -7.43
N ILE A 14 -3.92 -11.64 -6.29
CA ILE A 14 -2.76 -12.00 -5.45
C ILE A 14 -3.28 -12.49 -4.10
N GLN A 15 -2.76 -13.63 -3.64
CA GLN A 15 -2.94 -14.11 -2.27
C GLN A 15 -1.68 -13.82 -1.46
N TRP A 16 -1.85 -13.26 -0.26
CA TRP A 16 -0.77 -12.95 0.67
C TRP A 16 -1.26 -13.02 2.12
N PRO A 17 -0.36 -13.00 3.12
CA PRO A 17 -0.77 -12.94 4.52
C PRO A 17 -1.60 -11.70 4.84
N ALA A 18 -2.60 -11.85 5.72
CA ALA A 18 -3.49 -10.74 6.12
C ALA A 18 -2.74 -9.54 6.70
N GLU A 19 -1.59 -9.76 7.36
CA GLU A 19 -0.77 -8.67 7.88
C GLU A 19 -0.11 -7.83 6.78
N VAL A 20 0.24 -8.44 5.66
CA VAL A 20 0.75 -7.69 4.48
C VAL A 20 -0.39 -6.81 3.93
N ASP A 21 -1.60 -7.35 3.89
CA ASP A 21 -2.80 -6.64 3.44
C ASP A 21 -3.10 -5.41 4.31
N ALA A 22 -3.07 -5.58 5.63
CA ALA A 22 -3.29 -4.52 6.61
C ALA A 22 -2.15 -3.48 6.59
N HIS A 23 -0.91 -3.92 6.41
CA HIS A 23 0.22 -3.00 6.29
C HIS A 23 0.09 -2.10 5.05
N LEU A 24 -0.45 -2.61 3.94
CA LEU A 24 -0.73 -1.79 2.77
C LEU A 24 -1.77 -0.69 3.06
N ASP A 25 -2.78 -0.96 3.88
CA ASP A 25 -3.77 0.05 4.28
C ASP A 25 -3.14 1.15 5.13
N ILE A 26 -2.21 0.80 6.02
CA ILE A 26 -1.43 1.79 6.79
C ILE A 26 -0.63 2.69 5.85
N LEU A 27 0.07 2.13 4.85
CA LEU A 27 0.82 2.92 3.87
C LEU A 27 -0.08 3.88 3.08
N VAL A 28 -1.25 3.41 2.66
CA VAL A 28 -2.25 4.26 1.98
C VAL A 28 -2.70 5.40 2.88
N ARG A 29 -2.98 5.13 4.17
CA ARG A 29 -3.38 6.16 5.13
C ARG A 29 -2.29 7.18 5.37
N LEU A 30 -1.05 6.75 5.57
CA LEU A 30 0.10 7.64 5.73
C LEU A 30 0.28 8.59 4.52
N ALA A 31 0.13 8.08 3.30
CA ALA A 31 0.17 8.95 2.11
C ALA A 31 -1.00 9.94 2.07
N ALA A 32 -2.19 9.53 2.51
CA ALA A 32 -3.36 10.40 2.57
C ALA A 32 -3.20 11.50 3.64
N ASP A 33 -2.55 11.20 4.77
CA ASP A 33 -2.25 12.17 5.83
C ASP A 33 -1.27 13.26 5.34
N GLU A 34 -0.39 12.92 4.39
CA GLU A 34 0.47 13.86 3.65
C GLU A 34 -0.27 14.58 2.49
N GLY A 35 -1.60 14.45 2.40
CA GLY A 35 -2.42 15.10 1.37
C GLY A 35 -2.36 14.43 -0.01
N ILE A 36 -1.81 13.22 -0.11
CA ILE A 36 -1.71 12.45 -1.36
C ILE A 36 -2.72 11.30 -1.34
N PRO A 37 -3.97 11.52 -1.82
CA PRO A 37 -4.94 10.44 -1.90
C PRO A 37 -4.51 9.42 -2.95
N ILE A 38 -4.31 8.17 -2.52
CA ILE A 38 -3.84 7.08 -3.38
C ILE A 38 -4.61 5.79 -3.06
N SER A 39 -4.97 5.02 -4.09
CA SER A 39 -5.61 3.70 -3.89
C SER A 39 -4.58 2.62 -3.55
N ARG A 40 -5.03 1.51 -2.95
CA ARG A 40 -4.19 0.34 -2.65
C ARG A 40 -3.39 -0.15 -3.86
N ALA A 41 -4.05 -0.27 -5.02
CA ALA A 41 -3.40 -0.71 -6.26
C ALA A 41 -2.32 0.28 -6.72
N GLN A 42 -2.56 1.59 -6.57
CA GLN A 42 -1.57 2.61 -6.90
C GLN A 42 -0.42 2.62 -5.90
N MET A 43 -0.67 2.43 -4.61
CA MET A 43 0.38 2.31 -3.59
C MET A 43 1.27 1.09 -3.86
N LEU A 44 0.68 -0.08 -4.11
CA LEU A 44 1.44 -1.27 -4.51
C LEU A 44 2.26 -1.01 -5.77
N SER A 45 1.67 -0.36 -6.78
CA SER A 45 2.37 0.00 -8.02
C SER A 45 3.54 0.96 -7.74
N ALA A 46 3.38 1.92 -6.83
CA ALA A 46 4.43 2.85 -6.43
C ALA A 46 5.58 2.14 -5.69
N LEU A 47 5.26 1.22 -4.79
CA LEU A 47 6.26 0.40 -4.09
C LEU A 47 7.09 -0.44 -5.06
N VAL A 48 6.43 -1.08 -6.04
CA VAL A 48 7.11 -1.87 -7.08
C VAL A 48 7.95 -0.97 -7.99
N ALA A 49 7.43 0.20 -8.40
CA ALA A 49 8.16 1.14 -9.24
C ALA A 49 9.40 1.73 -8.55
N ASN A 50 9.38 1.85 -7.21
CA ASN A 50 10.49 2.35 -6.41
C ASN A 50 11.45 1.24 -5.93
N ALA A 51 11.14 -0.03 -6.18
CA ALA A 51 12.01 -1.13 -5.80
C ALA A 51 13.37 -1.04 -6.53
N SER A 52 14.47 -1.24 -5.79
CA SER A 52 15.81 -1.26 -6.39
C SER A 52 15.92 -2.39 -7.41
N LEU A 53 16.51 -2.11 -8.57
CA LEU A 53 16.84 -3.11 -9.60
C LEU A 53 18.16 -3.87 -9.31
N SER A 54 18.78 -3.63 -8.16
CA SER A 54 20.01 -4.33 -7.75
C SER A 54 19.72 -5.74 -7.29
N GLY A 55 20.30 -6.75 -7.98
CA GLY A 55 20.15 -8.17 -7.65
C GLY A 55 20.40 -8.50 -6.17
N PRO A 56 21.52 -8.05 -5.56
CA PRO A 56 21.77 -8.21 -4.13
C PRO A 56 20.68 -7.63 -3.22
N THR A 57 20.15 -6.45 -3.54
CA THR A 57 19.08 -5.81 -2.77
C THR A 57 17.77 -6.59 -2.87
N VAL A 58 17.39 -7.00 -4.08
CA VAL A 58 16.17 -7.81 -4.30
C VAL A 58 16.29 -9.16 -3.58
N ALA A 59 17.44 -9.82 -3.67
CA ALA A 59 17.69 -11.08 -2.96
C ALA A 59 17.58 -10.93 -1.44
N LYS A 60 18.08 -9.81 -0.88
CA LYS A 60 17.94 -9.51 0.56
C LYS A 60 16.47 -9.33 0.96
N ILE A 61 15.69 -8.58 0.17
CA ILE A 61 14.25 -8.39 0.41
C ILE A 61 13.53 -9.74 0.40
N ALA A 62 13.77 -10.55 -0.63
CA ALA A 62 13.14 -11.86 -0.77
C ALA A 62 13.51 -12.82 0.37
N ARG A 63 14.80 -12.92 0.74
CA ARG A 63 15.25 -13.76 1.86
C ARG A 63 14.62 -13.34 3.18
N ARG A 64 14.48 -12.02 3.41
CA ARG A 64 13.82 -11.51 4.61
C ARG A 64 12.36 -11.97 4.65
N TYR A 65 11.61 -11.78 3.57
CA TYR A 65 10.21 -12.20 3.50
C TYR A 65 10.04 -13.72 3.70
N LEU A 66 10.87 -14.54 3.02
CA LEU A 66 10.71 -15.99 3.01
C LEU A 66 11.16 -16.70 4.29
N GLY A 67 12.06 -16.10 5.09
CA GLY A 67 12.65 -16.83 6.22
C GLY A 67 12.93 -16.04 7.49
N GLN A 68 12.70 -14.71 7.51
CA GLN A 68 13.03 -13.88 8.66
C GLN A 68 11.85 -13.07 9.19
N LEU A 69 10.90 -12.70 8.32
CA LEU A 69 9.71 -11.96 8.72
C LEU A 69 8.73 -12.91 9.41
N LYS A 70 8.35 -12.56 10.64
CA LYS A 70 7.40 -13.32 11.46
C LYS A 70 6.05 -12.63 11.50
N VAL A 71 5.04 -13.42 11.82
CA VAL A 71 3.69 -12.93 12.15
C VAL A 71 3.81 -11.92 13.30
N GLY A 72 3.19 -10.75 13.12
CA GLY A 72 3.19 -9.63 14.04
C GLY A 72 4.27 -8.58 13.77
N ASP A 73 5.30 -8.88 12.96
CA ASP A 73 6.40 -7.93 12.72
C ASP A 73 5.94 -6.67 11.98
N LEU A 74 4.99 -6.80 11.05
CA LEU A 74 4.49 -5.68 10.25
C LEU A 74 3.52 -4.78 11.03
N THR A 75 2.73 -5.37 11.92
CA THR A 75 1.82 -4.62 12.80
C THR A 75 2.57 -3.93 13.93
N ARG A 76 3.65 -4.52 14.46
CA ARG A 76 4.47 -3.90 15.51
C ARG A 76 5.26 -2.69 15.02
N ALA A 77 5.57 -2.65 13.73
CA ALA A 77 6.26 -1.53 13.09
C ALA A 77 5.30 -0.41 12.65
N ALA A 78 3.98 -0.61 12.76
CA ALA A 78 3.00 0.42 12.45
C ALA A 78 2.98 1.48 13.56
N PRO A 79 2.81 2.77 13.22
CA PRO A 79 2.57 3.81 14.23
C PRO A 79 1.27 3.51 14.98
N ASP A 80 1.22 3.89 16.26
CA ASP A 80 0.05 3.65 17.11
C ASP A 80 -1.18 4.31 16.50
N SER A 81 -2.31 3.59 16.50
CA SER A 81 -3.54 4.06 15.84
C SER A 81 -4.09 5.36 16.44
N ASP A 82 -3.72 5.69 17.69
CA ASP A 82 -4.05 6.95 18.36
C ASP A 82 -3.23 8.15 17.85
N GLU A 83 -2.11 7.92 17.17
CA GLU A 83 -1.30 8.98 16.54
C GLU A 83 -1.75 9.31 15.12
N LEU A 84 -2.57 8.45 14.50
CA LEU A 84 -3.07 8.65 13.15
C LEU A 84 -4.41 9.40 13.18
N PRO A 85 -4.52 10.60 12.58
CA PRO A 85 -5.74 11.39 12.63
C PRO A 85 -6.91 10.61 11.97
N ALA A 86 -8.07 10.62 12.61
CA ALA A 86 -9.26 9.94 12.12
C ALA A 86 -9.74 10.59 10.81
N VAL A 87 -9.42 9.96 9.68
CA VAL A 87 -9.86 10.45 8.37
C VAL A 87 -11.37 10.35 8.28
N ARG A 88 -12.04 11.51 8.23
CA ARG A 88 -13.48 11.58 7.93
C ARG A 88 -13.71 11.18 6.48
N HIS A 89 -14.24 9.99 6.25
CA HIS A 89 -14.76 9.60 4.95
C HIS A 89 -15.90 10.55 4.54
N ARG A 90 -15.63 11.48 3.60
CA ARG A 90 -16.70 12.17 2.87
C ARG A 90 -17.26 11.21 1.83
N GLY A 91 -18.22 10.38 2.25
CA GLY A 91 -19.06 9.62 1.34
C GLY A 91 -19.82 10.58 0.41
N ARG A 92 -19.54 10.50 -0.89
CA ARG A 92 -20.27 11.22 -1.93
C ARG A 92 -21.64 10.54 -2.08
N GLN A 93 -22.67 11.07 -1.40
CA GLN A 93 -24.05 10.65 -1.65
C GLN A 93 -24.40 10.98 -3.10
N ARG A 94 -24.60 9.93 -3.91
CA ARG A 94 -25.06 10.05 -5.28
C ARG A 94 -26.57 10.29 -5.21
N ALA A 95 -27.00 11.54 -5.36
CA ALA A 95 -28.39 11.86 -5.60
C ALA A 95 -28.80 11.24 -6.95
N GLN A 96 -29.71 10.27 -6.93
CA GLN A 96 -30.45 9.83 -8.11
C GLN A 96 -31.55 10.86 -8.39
N PRO A 97 -31.62 11.45 -9.59
CA PRO A 97 -32.82 12.17 -10.00
C PRO A 97 -33.89 11.19 -10.48
N SER A 98 -35.12 11.51 -10.09
CA SER A 98 -36.39 10.86 -10.44
C SER A 98 -36.72 10.90 -11.93
#